data_AF-A0A1C7DQI9-F1
#
_entry.id   AF-A0A1C7DQI9-F1
#
_cell.length_a   1.000
_cell.length_b   1.000
_cell.length_c   1.000
_cell.angle_alpha   90.00
_cell.angle_beta   90.00
_cell.angle_gamma   90.00
#
_symmetry.space_group_name_H-M   'P 1'
#
loop_
_entity.id
_entity.type
_entity.pdbx_description
1 polymer ?
#
loop_
_entity_poly.entity_id
_entity_poly.type
_entity_poly.pdbx_seq_one_letter_code
_entity_poly.pdbx_strand_id
1 'polypeptide(L)'
;MTKVTLKMKKGETVEKSQHEIESLTIEQFQESMGVIKEVFEIVQSNDALKDMFNQFYKEEELDDKELSIELIFQYAIGAYDLLLINLPDQAIRLVSAMSGISLDVLKKQKLEDFYDFYDAVLEENDIEKLFKRGKLSLATTKIKLSFAKKLKKATA
;
A
#
# COMPACT_ATOMS: atom_id res chain seq x y z
N MET A 1 12.33 -0.92 -12.25
CA MET A 1 11.48 -1.99 -12.80
C MET A 1 12.06 -3.33 -12.40
N THR A 2 11.33 -4.08 -11.57
CA THR A 2 11.73 -5.41 -11.08
C THR A 2 10.92 -6.48 -11.79
N LYS A 3 11.58 -7.55 -12.25
CA LYS A 3 10.91 -8.66 -12.97
C LYS A 3 10.70 -9.83 -12.04
N VAL A 4 9.48 -10.33 -11.99
CA VAL A 4 9.11 -11.49 -11.19
C VAL A 4 8.56 -12.60 -12.07
N THR A 5 8.74 -13.85 -11.64
CA THR A 5 8.29 -15.02 -12.41
C THR A 5 7.00 -15.57 -11.84
N LEU A 6 5.91 -15.47 -12.60
CA LEU A 6 4.64 -16.09 -12.28
C LEU A 6 4.62 -17.54 -12.74
N LYS A 7 4.17 -18.45 -11.88
CA LYS A 7 3.97 -19.87 -12.21
C LYS A 7 2.47 -20.17 -12.22
N MET A 8 1.92 -20.48 -13.40
CA MET A 8 0.51 -20.79 -13.57
C MET A 8 0.35 -22.28 -13.89
N LYS A 9 -0.46 -23.00 -13.12
CA LYS A 9 -0.81 -24.39 -13.43
C LYS A 9 -1.94 -24.43 -14.46
N LYS A 10 -1.72 -25.13 -15.58
CA LYS A 10 -2.77 -25.55 -16.53
C LYS A 10 -2.78 -27.08 -16.60
N GLY A 11 -3.68 -27.72 -15.88
CA GLY A 11 -3.69 -29.18 -15.76
C GLY A 11 -2.43 -29.70 -15.06
N GLU A 12 -1.69 -30.58 -15.72
CA GLU A 12 -0.44 -31.17 -15.20
C GLU A 12 0.82 -30.33 -15.52
N THR A 13 0.70 -29.31 -16.37
CA THR A 13 1.84 -28.47 -16.77
C THR A 13 1.87 -27.14 -16.01
N VAL A 14 3.09 -26.68 -15.70
CA VAL A 14 3.37 -25.37 -15.12
C VAL A 14 3.88 -24.45 -16.23
N GLU A 15 3.09 -23.45 -16.60
CA GLU A 15 3.52 -22.36 -17.46
C GLU A 15 4.20 -21.28 -16.61
N LYS A 16 5.30 -20.71 -17.13
CA LYS A 16 6.00 -19.59 -16.51
C LYS A 16 5.80 -18.35 -17.37
N SER A 17 5.42 -17.23 -16.76
CA SER A 17 5.38 -15.92 -17.41
C SER A 17 6.16 -14.92 -16.58
N GLN A 18 6.87 -14.00 -17.25
CA GLN A 18 7.46 -12.85 -16.56
C GLN A 18 6.40 -11.78 -16.39
N HIS A 19 6.36 -11.20 -15.20
CA HIS A 19 5.58 -10.02 -14.89
C HIS A 19 6.53 -8.91 -14.47
N GLU A 20 6.30 -7.71 -14.98
CA GLU A 20 7.08 -6.52 -14.61
C GLU A 20 6.34 -5.79 -13.51
N ILE A 21 6.99 -5.64 -12.36
CA ILE A 21 6.55 -4.73 -11.30
C ILE A 21 7.01 -3.33 -11.69
N GLU A 22 6.03 -2.47 -11.93
CA GLU A 22 6.21 -1.06 -12.26
C GLU A 22 5.84 -0.16 -11.07
N SER A 23 6.10 1.13 -11.23
CA SER A 23 5.60 2.13 -10.28
C SER A 23 4.07 2.10 -10.20
N LEU A 24 3.55 2.24 -8.98
CA LEU A 24 2.14 2.27 -8.65
C LEU A 24 1.38 3.25 -9.53
N THR A 25 0.39 2.73 -10.22
CA THR A 25 -0.64 3.54 -10.87
C THR A 25 -1.59 4.14 -9.83
N ILE A 26 -2.39 5.13 -10.24
CA ILE A 26 -3.42 5.72 -9.37
C ILE A 26 -4.48 4.68 -8.97
N GLU A 27 -4.84 3.79 -9.89
CA GLU A 27 -5.81 2.71 -9.64
C GLU A 27 -5.29 1.75 -8.56
N GLN A 28 -4.07 1.25 -8.73
CA GLN A 28 -3.43 0.37 -7.74
C GLN A 28 -3.27 1.05 -6.37
N PHE A 29 -2.98 2.35 -6.34
CA PHE A 29 -2.96 3.11 -5.10
C PHE A 29 -4.34 3.17 -4.43
N GLN A 30 -5.41 3.41 -5.20
CA GLN A 30 -6.78 3.42 -4.68
C GLN A 30 -7.21 2.06 -4.13
N GLU A 31 -6.90 0.98 -4.85
CA GLU A 31 -7.17 -0.38 -4.42
C GLU A 31 -6.41 -0.72 -3.12
N SER A 32 -5.12 -0.38 -3.06
CA SER A 32 -4.28 -0.58 -1.88
C SER A 32 -4.86 0.17 -0.67
N MET A 33 -5.28 1.42 -0.86
CA MET A 33 -5.95 2.20 0.18
C MET A 33 -7.27 1.58 0.63
N GLY A 34 -8.02 0.94 -0.27
CA GLY A 34 -9.22 0.21 0.07
C GLY A 34 -8.92 -0.94 1.03
N VAL A 35 -7.93 -1.78 0.69
CA VAL A 35 -7.50 -2.89 1.55
C VAL A 35 -6.99 -2.40 2.90
N ILE A 36 -6.23 -1.31 2.94
CA ILE A 36 -5.69 -0.73 4.17
C ILE A 36 -6.80 -0.21 5.10
N LYS A 37 -7.85 0.40 4.54
CA LYS A 37 -9.02 0.82 5.32
C LYS A 37 -9.73 -0.37 5.95
N GLU A 38 -9.95 -1.43 5.18
CA GLU A 38 -10.56 -2.67 5.71
C GLU A 38 -9.71 -3.26 6.85
N VAL A 39 -8.38 -3.29 6.69
CA VAL A 39 -7.45 -3.71 7.76
C VAL A 39 -7.66 -2.87 9.01
N PHE A 40 -7.69 -1.54 8.86
CA PHE A 40 -7.84 -0.64 9.99
C PHE A 40 -9.20 -0.81 10.69
N GLU A 41 -10.28 -1.01 9.94
CA GLU A 41 -11.61 -1.32 10.49
C GLU A 41 -11.61 -2.64 11.28
N ILE A 42 -10.92 -3.67 10.80
CA ILE A 42 -10.78 -4.95 11.51
C ILE A 42 -9.95 -4.78 12.79
N VAL A 43 -8.83 -4.07 12.72
CA VAL A 43 -7.96 -3.82 13.88
C VAL A 43 -8.70 -3.00 14.94
N GLN A 44 -9.43 -1.95 14.55
CA GLN A 44 -10.19 -1.13 15.49
C GLN A 44 -11.37 -1.85 16.13
N SER A 45 -11.94 -2.85 15.47
CA SER A 45 -13.05 -3.64 16.00
C SER A 45 -12.62 -4.83 16.86
N ASN A 46 -11.31 -5.04 17.04
CA ASN A 46 -10.75 -6.14 17.81
C ASN A 46 -9.64 -5.65 18.75
N ASP A 47 -9.95 -5.56 20.04
CA ASP A 47 -9.03 -5.05 21.07
C ASP A 47 -7.68 -5.81 21.09
N ALA A 48 -7.70 -7.13 20.92
CA ALA A 48 -6.47 -7.92 20.91
C ALA A 48 -5.58 -7.60 19.69
N LEU A 49 -6.18 -7.44 18.51
CA LEU A 49 -5.44 -7.00 17.32
C LEU A 49 -4.95 -5.56 17.47
N LYS A 50 -5.79 -4.65 18.00
CA LYS A 50 -5.41 -3.28 18.30
C LYS A 50 -4.17 -3.23 19.19
N ASP A 51 -4.16 -4.01 20.28
CA ASP A 51 -3.03 -4.10 21.20
C ASP A 51 -1.77 -4.65 20.51
N MET A 52 -1.90 -5.69 19.68
CA MET A 52 -0.77 -6.24 18.93
C MET A 52 -0.17 -5.23 17.93
N PHE A 53 -1.01 -4.48 17.22
CA PHE A 53 -0.57 -3.43 16.29
C PHE A 53 0.09 -2.26 17.02
N ASN A 54 -0.47 -1.81 18.16
CA ASN A 54 0.12 -0.78 19.00
C ASN A 54 1.49 -1.20 19.57
N GLN A 55 1.68 -2.48 19.90
CA GLN A 55 2.98 -2.99 20.37
C GLN A 55 4.06 -3.01 19.29
N PHE A 56 3.67 -3.29 18.04
CA PHE A 56 4.56 -3.23 16.88
C PHE A 56 4.97 -1.79 16.55
N TYR A 57 4.06 -0.83 16.76
CA TYR A 57 4.30 0.60 16.54
C TYR A 57 4.40 1.37 17.86
N LYS A 58 5.57 1.27 18.51
CA LYS A 58 5.86 1.91 19.80
C LYS A 58 5.82 3.45 19.82
N GLU A 59 5.64 4.12 18.68
CA GLU A 59 5.82 5.58 18.56
C GLU A 59 4.52 6.40 18.43
N GLU A 60 3.39 5.83 18.01
CA GLU A 60 2.10 6.53 18.05
C GLU A 60 0.97 5.57 18.43
N GLU A 61 0.22 5.90 19.49
CA GLU A 61 -1.00 5.17 19.81
C GLU A 61 -1.99 5.37 18.67
N LEU A 62 -2.53 4.28 18.11
CA LEU A 62 -3.57 4.31 17.06
C LEU A 62 -4.88 4.99 17.53
N ASP A 63 -4.95 5.39 18.80
CA ASP A 63 -6.09 6.01 19.45
C ASP A 63 -6.17 7.54 19.23
N ASP A 64 -5.10 8.18 18.75
CA ASP A 64 -5.07 9.63 18.62
C ASP A 64 -5.52 10.15 17.23
N LYS A 65 -6.31 11.22 17.27
CA LYS A 65 -7.08 11.76 16.14
C LYS A 65 -6.17 12.22 14.99
N GLU A 66 -6.56 11.85 13.76
CA GLU A 66 -5.94 12.20 12.48
C GLU A 66 -4.58 11.53 12.17
N LEU A 67 -4.51 10.21 12.25
CA LEU A 67 -3.46 9.47 11.52
C LEU A 67 -3.52 9.87 10.03
N SER A 68 -2.43 10.44 9.53
CA SER A 68 -2.35 10.83 8.13
C SER A 68 -2.43 9.60 7.23
N ILE A 69 -2.97 9.74 6.01
CA ILE A 69 -3.04 8.64 5.03
C ILE A 69 -1.66 8.00 4.81
N GLU A 70 -0.60 8.82 4.79
CA GLU A 70 0.79 8.35 4.68
C GLU A 70 1.17 7.43 5.83
N LEU A 71 0.85 7.83 7.07
CA LEU A 71 1.19 7.06 8.25
C LEU A 71 0.40 5.75 8.33
N ILE A 72 -0.91 5.78 8.01
CA ILE A 72 -1.74 4.57 7.94
C ILE A 72 -1.17 3.60 6.89
N PHE A 73 -0.73 4.12 5.74
CA PHE A 73 -0.14 3.30 4.69
C PHE A 73 1.21 2.71 5.10
N GLN A 74 2.06 3.50 5.75
CA GLN A 74 3.33 3.03 6.31
C GLN A 74 3.12 1.99 7.41
N TYR A 75 2.08 2.15 8.24
CA TYR A 75 1.71 1.19 9.26
C TYR A 75 1.28 -0.16 8.70
N ALA A 76 0.43 -0.14 7.66
CA ALA A 76 0.03 -1.37 7.01
C ALA A 76 1.22 -2.12 6.38
N ILE A 77 2.16 -1.39 5.77
CA ILE A 77 3.33 -2.01 5.13
C ILE A 77 4.39 -2.45 6.13
N GLY A 78 4.70 -1.66 7.17
CA GLY A 78 5.74 -2.03 8.12
C GLY A 78 5.29 -3.07 9.16
N ALA A 79 3.98 -3.23 9.38
CA ALA A 79 3.42 -4.38 10.10
C ALA A 79 2.94 -5.50 9.16
N TYR A 80 3.55 -5.65 7.98
CA TYR A 80 3.10 -6.65 7.01
C TYR A 80 3.21 -8.08 7.54
N ASP A 81 4.25 -8.42 8.31
CA ASP A 81 4.36 -9.73 8.96
C ASP A 81 3.17 -10.02 9.89
N LEU A 82 2.74 -8.99 10.63
CA LEU A 82 1.58 -9.07 11.52
C LEU A 82 0.29 -9.25 10.72
N LEU A 83 0.16 -8.56 9.58
CA LEU A 83 -0.94 -8.76 8.64
C LEU A 83 -0.95 -10.17 8.06
N LEU A 84 0.20 -10.70 7.64
CA LEU A 84 0.26 -12.01 7.02
C LEU A 84 -0.13 -13.13 8.01
N ILE A 85 0.17 -12.95 9.30
CA ILE A 85 -0.19 -13.91 10.35
C ILE A 85 -1.66 -13.80 10.76
N ASN A 86 -2.17 -12.58 10.96
CA ASN A 86 -3.49 -12.36 11.57
C ASN A 86 -4.61 -12.06 10.56
N LEU A 87 -4.26 -11.41 9.44
CA LEU A 87 -5.15 -10.98 8.37
C LEU A 87 -4.59 -11.42 6.99
N PRO A 88 -4.33 -12.73 6.78
CA PRO A 88 -3.60 -13.22 5.60
C PRO A 88 -4.28 -12.84 4.28
N ASP A 89 -5.61 -12.84 4.24
CA ASP A 89 -6.33 -12.44 3.02
C ASP A 89 -6.09 -10.97 2.66
N GLN A 90 -6.06 -10.09 3.65
CA GLN A 90 -5.78 -8.66 3.47
C GLN A 90 -4.32 -8.44 3.08
N ALA A 91 -3.37 -9.18 3.66
CA ALA A 91 -1.96 -9.11 3.28
C ALA A 91 -1.76 -9.47 1.80
N ILE A 92 -2.33 -10.58 1.35
CA ILE A 92 -2.23 -11.03 -0.05
C ILE A 92 -2.96 -10.05 -0.99
N ARG A 93 -4.13 -9.52 -0.59
CA ARG A 93 -4.85 -8.49 -1.35
C ARG A 93 -4.05 -7.20 -1.48
N LEU A 94 -3.31 -6.81 -0.44
CA LEU A 94 -2.47 -5.62 -0.50
C LEU A 94 -1.35 -5.79 -1.53
N VAL A 95 -0.65 -6.94 -1.53
CA VAL A 95 0.35 -7.25 -2.56
C VAL A 95 -0.28 -7.33 -3.96
N SER A 96 -1.48 -7.89 -4.08
CA SER A 96 -2.22 -7.94 -5.34
C SER A 96 -2.48 -6.54 -5.90
N ALA A 97 -3.04 -5.66 -5.08
CA ALA A 97 -3.33 -4.27 -5.44
C ALA A 97 -2.05 -3.53 -5.84
N MET A 98 -0.97 -3.70 -5.10
CA MET A 98 0.27 -2.97 -5.36
C MET A 98 1.07 -3.51 -6.56
N SER A 99 1.05 -4.83 -6.80
CA SER A 99 1.79 -5.47 -7.89
C SER A 99 1.04 -5.47 -9.23
N GLY A 100 -0.28 -5.30 -9.20
CA GLY A 100 -1.15 -5.51 -10.36
C GLY A 100 -1.27 -6.99 -10.76
N ILE A 101 -0.76 -7.91 -9.95
CA ILE A 101 -0.93 -9.36 -10.14
C ILE A 101 -2.26 -9.75 -9.51
N SER A 102 -3.09 -10.52 -10.22
CA SER A 102 -4.40 -10.92 -9.70
C SER A 102 -4.28 -11.79 -8.44
N LEU A 103 -5.23 -11.62 -7.53
CA LEU A 103 -5.28 -12.33 -6.25
C LEU A 103 -5.23 -13.85 -6.42
N ASP A 104 -5.96 -14.38 -7.40
CA ASP A 104 -6.01 -15.81 -7.71
C ASP A 104 -4.67 -16.36 -8.18
N VAL A 105 -3.86 -15.54 -8.85
CA VAL A 105 -2.51 -15.94 -9.28
C VAL A 105 -1.59 -15.98 -8.07
N LEU A 106 -1.59 -14.92 -7.24
CA LEU A 106 -0.75 -14.83 -6.04
C LEU A 106 -1.00 -15.97 -5.05
N LYS A 107 -2.28 -16.29 -4.77
CA LYS A 107 -2.67 -17.38 -3.85
C LYS A 107 -2.20 -18.77 -4.29
N LYS A 108 -1.83 -18.94 -5.56
CA LYS A 108 -1.34 -20.21 -6.12
C LYS A 108 0.19 -20.28 -6.21
N GLN A 109 0.88 -19.18 -5.90
CA GLN A 109 2.34 -19.16 -5.90
C GLN A 109 2.89 -19.87 -4.66
N LYS A 110 4.15 -20.29 -4.73
CA LYS A 110 4.83 -20.78 -3.52
C LYS A 110 5.02 -19.60 -2.57
N LEU A 111 5.11 -19.89 -1.28
CA LEU A 111 5.30 -18.87 -0.25
C LEU A 111 6.60 -18.04 -0.48
N GLU A 112 7.70 -18.70 -0.87
CA GLU A 112 8.95 -18.02 -1.24
C GLU A 112 8.76 -17.07 -2.43
N ASP A 113 8.14 -17.56 -3.52
CA ASP A 113 7.84 -16.73 -4.69
C ASP A 113 6.91 -15.55 -4.30
N PHE A 114 6.01 -15.74 -3.33
CA PHE A 114 5.14 -14.68 -2.84
C PHE A 114 5.89 -13.56 -2.12
N TYR A 115 6.86 -13.91 -1.27
CA TYR A 115 7.73 -12.92 -0.63
C TYR A 115 8.57 -12.17 -1.67
N ASP A 116 9.06 -12.84 -2.71
CA ASP A 116 9.76 -12.17 -3.81
C ASP A 116 8.88 -11.09 -4.49
N PHE A 117 7.55 -11.32 -4.61
CA PHE A 117 6.65 -10.29 -5.15
C PHE A 117 6.45 -9.12 -4.20
N TYR A 118 6.32 -9.40 -2.89
CA TYR A 118 6.20 -8.36 -1.87
C TYR A 118 7.45 -7.45 -1.86
N ASP A 119 8.65 -8.05 -1.84
CA ASP A 119 9.90 -7.33 -1.87
C ASP A 119 10.04 -6.49 -3.15
N ALA A 120 9.75 -7.08 -4.31
CA ALA A 120 9.78 -6.38 -5.59
C ALA A 120 8.84 -5.16 -5.63
N VAL A 121 7.66 -5.28 -5.02
CA VAL A 121 6.70 -4.17 -4.90
C VAL A 121 7.27 -3.04 -4.05
N LEU A 122 7.87 -3.35 -2.90
CA LEU A 122 8.45 -2.33 -2.01
C LEU A 122 9.67 -1.64 -2.62
N GLU A 123 10.53 -2.40 -3.29
CA GLU A 123 11.71 -1.86 -3.95
C GLU A 123 11.34 -0.89 -5.07
N GLU A 124 10.37 -1.23 -5.91
CA GLU A 124 9.95 -0.36 -7.02
C GLU A 124 9.15 0.86 -6.53
N ASN A 125 8.43 0.70 -5.42
CA ASN A 125 7.54 1.71 -4.88
C ASN A 125 8.06 2.25 -3.56
N ASP A 126 9.01 3.18 -3.64
CA ASP A 126 9.42 4.00 -2.50
C ASP A 126 8.24 4.86 -2.02
N ILE A 127 7.45 4.28 -1.11
CA ILE A 127 6.21 4.82 -0.57
C ILE A 127 6.46 6.18 0.08
N GLU A 128 7.55 6.31 0.84
CA GLU A 128 7.92 7.56 1.49
C GLU A 128 8.16 8.67 0.46
N LYS A 129 8.88 8.36 -0.62
CA LYS A 129 9.13 9.31 -1.71
C LYS A 129 7.86 9.65 -2.49
N LEU A 130 6.95 8.69 -2.70
CA LEU A 130 5.66 8.92 -3.36
C LEU A 130 4.80 9.92 -2.56
N PHE A 131 4.66 9.72 -1.24
CA PHE A 131 3.90 10.63 -0.38
C PHE A 131 4.56 12.01 -0.27
N LYS A 132 5.90 12.08 -0.14
CA LYS A 132 6.65 13.36 -0.18
C LYS A 132 6.38 14.14 -1.47
N ARG A 133 6.41 13.49 -2.63
CA ARG A 133 6.09 14.13 -3.93
C ARG A 133 4.64 14.61 -4.00
N GLY A 134 3.70 13.84 -3.45
CA GLY A 134 2.29 14.23 -3.33
C GLY A 134 2.11 15.51 -2.52
N LYS A 135 2.71 15.56 -1.31
CA LYS A 135 2.68 16.74 -0.44
C LYS A 135 3.26 17.99 -1.11
N LEU A 136 4.42 17.86 -1.77
CA LEU A 136 5.07 18.97 -2.48
C LEU A 136 4.21 19.52 -3.62
N SER A 137 3.56 18.63 -4.38
CA SER A 137 2.67 19.01 -5.49
C SER A 137 1.44 19.78 -5.00
N LEU A 138 0.84 19.33 -3.88
CA LEU A 138 -0.30 20.00 -3.26
C LEU A 138 0.08 21.35 -2.64
N ALA A 139 1.23 21.44 -1.97
CA ALA A 139 1.73 22.70 -1.41
C ALA A 139 1.96 23.75 -2.51
N THR A 140 2.59 23.35 -3.62
CA THR A 140 2.81 24.21 -4.79
C THR A 140 1.48 24.72 -5.36
N THR A 141 0.46 23.85 -5.43
CA THR A 141 -0.87 24.22 -5.93
C THR A 141 -1.57 25.23 -5.01
N LYS A 142 -1.51 25.03 -3.69
CA LYS A 142 -2.07 25.97 -2.70
C LYS A 142 -1.43 27.36 -2.82
N ILE A 143 -0.10 27.40 -2.98
CA ILE A 143 0.64 28.65 -3.21
C ILE A 143 0.12 29.35 -4.46
N LYS A 144 0.07 28.67 -5.62
CA LYS A 144 -0.42 29.24 -6.89
C LYS A 144 -1.85 29.78 -6.78
N LEU A 145 -2.75 29.03 -6.15
CA LEU A 145 -4.14 29.46 -5.92
C LEU A 145 -4.22 30.69 -5.01
N SER A 146 -3.40 30.76 -3.96
CA SER A 146 -3.36 31.91 -3.05
C SER A 146 -2.87 33.18 -3.75
N PHE A 147 -1.86 33.07 -4.62
CA PHE A 147 -1.38 34.18 -5.46
C PHE A 147 -2.45 34.63 -6.45
N ALA A 148 -3.12 33.71 -7.14
CA ALA A 148 -4.20 34.04 -8.07
C ALA A 148 -5.38 34.77 -7.38
N LYS A 149 -5.74 34.34 -6.15
CA LYS A 149 -6.76 35.03 -5.35
C LYS A 149 -6.33 36.44 -4.94
N LYS A 150 -5.06 36.63 -4.53
CA LYS A 150 -4.53 37.96 -4.16
C LYS A 150 -4.48 38.92 -5.35
N LEU A 151 -4.08 38.45 -6.53
CA LEU A 151 -4.08 39.26 -7.75
C LEU A 151 -5.49 39.69 -8.15
N LYS A 152 -6.46 38.76 -8.17
CA LYS A 152 -7.87 39.10 -8.43
C LYS A 152 -8.44 40.14 -7.46
N LYS A 153 -8.00 40.13 -6.20
CA LYS A 153 -8.43 41.08 -5.17
C LYS A 153 -7.74 42.45 -5.27
N ALA A 154 -6.58 42.52 -5.91
CA ALA A 154 -5.82 43.76 -6.13
C ALA A 154 -6.20 44.46 -7.43
N THR A 155 -6.80 43.74 -8.39
CA THR A 155 -7.28 44.26 -9.68
C THR A 155 -8.80 44.45 -9.74
N ALA A 156 -9.50 44.28 -8.62
CA ALA A 156 -10.95 44.48 -8.47
C ALA A 156 -11.24 45.71 -7.61
#